data_AF-A0A7K1V5G4-F1
#
_entry.id   AF-A0A7K1V5G4-F1
#
_cell.length_a   1.000
_cell.length_b   1.000
_cell.length_c   1.000
_cell.angle_alpha   90.00
_cell.angle_beta   90.00
_cell.angle_gamma   90.00
#
_symmetry.space_group_name_H-M   'P 1'
#
loop_
_entity.id
_entity.type
_entity.pdbx_description
1 polymer ?
#
loop_
_entity_poly.entity_id
_entity_poly.type
_entity_poly.pdbx_seq_one_letter_code
_entity_poly.pdbx_strand_id
1 'polypeptide(L)'
;MAFGGAPTGDPGALDQVLARAHGVRVREMPGDSVPLLVERDPVAVQALREALHIADLPGFVCMCQGSVALDFLDAADRQLTTVTLHHGYSVRWEGWREDALLADGVRSLEWLAVRGVSAPLREFRADEQRRAESDRIAREWAAEIPEALAPHTELFLETSRTGHDLTEPQILELRTVLLAAHPDPVDRILRLCAWFGAGTGAYSGYPMHEDIPQHFLDLETPTDFAAAIELSDTPATTGAVRYLLSWDTRKRLPRLLSALSPTSRRKIILHARDAESRRWLQRRIAGLQ
;
A
#
# COMPACT_ATOMS: atom_id res chain seq x y z
N MET A 1 11.79 2.99 -7.54
CA MET A 1 11.25 3.69 -8.73
C MET A 1 12.30 4.69 -9.20
N ALA A 2 12.80 4.55 -10.43
CA ALA A 2 13.59 5.59 -11.06
C ALA A 2 12.60 6.54 -11.75
N PHE A 3 12.34 7.69 -11.14
CA PHE A 3 11.59 8.76 -11.80
C PHE A 3 12.57 9.43 -12.77
N GLY A 4 12.26 9.38 -14.07
CA GLY A 4 13.18 9.72 -15.15
C GLY A 4 12.65 10.85 -16.01
N GLY A 5 12.87 12.09 -15.55
CA GLY A 5 13.05 13.26 -16.40
C GLY A 5 14.51 13.71 -16.34
N ALA A 6 15.05 14.36 -17.37
CA ALA A 6 16.33 15.04 -17.21
C ALA A 6 16.16 16.15 -16.16
N PRO A 7 17.02 16.26 -15.14
CA PRO A 7 16.86 17.26 -14.10
C PRO A 7 16.85 18.65 -14.74
N THR A 8 15.76 19.39 -14.54
CA THR A 8 15.65 20.77 -15.00
C THR A 8 15.82 21.71 -13.80
N GLY A 9 17.07 22.10 -13.52
CA GLY A 9 17.38 23.07 -12.45
C GLY A 9 18.74 22.86 -11.81
N ASP A 10 19.18 23.87 -11.06
CA ASP A 10 20.33 23.79 -10.16
C ASP A 10 19.83 23.39 -8.75
N PRO A 11 20.22 22.20 -8.21
CA PRO A 11 19.86 21.81 -6.85
C PRO A 11 20.35 22.79 -5.78
N GLY A 12 21.43 23.54 -6.04
CA GLY A 12 21.97 24.55 -5.14
C GLY A 12 21.27 25.92 -5.21
N ALA A 13 20.33 26.12 -6.14
CA ALA A 13 19.66 27.41 -6.32
C ALA A 13 18.84 27.81 -5.08
N LEU A 14 18.17 26.85 -4.45
CA LEU A 14 17.42 27.12 -3.21
C LEU A 14 18.37 27.52 -2.08
N ASP A 15 19.50 26.83 -1.90
CA ASP A 15 20.49 27.14 -0.87
C ASP A 15 21.00 28.59 -0.99
N GLN A 16 21.18 29.09 -2.22
CA GLN A 16 21.58 30.48 -2.50
C GLN A 16 20.51 31.50 -2.08
N VAL A 17 19.22 31.20 -2.31
CA VAL A 17 18.11 32.06 -1.87
C VAL A 17 18.01 32.06 -0.35
N LEU A 18 18.06 30.86 0.24
CA LEU A 18 17.95 30.67 1.69
C LEU A 18 19.14 31.28 2.45
N ALA A 19 20.31 31.44 1.82
CA ALA A 19 21.46 32.14 2.39
C ALA A 19 21.16 33.55 2.90
N ARG A 20 20.11 34.19 2.37
CA ARG A 20 19.68 35.54 2.73
C ARG A 20 18.58 35.57 3.78
N ALA A 21 18.06 34.41 4.19
CA ALA A 21 16.96 34.32 5.13
C ALA A 21 17.40 34.66 6.56
N HIS A 22 16.64 35.54 7.20
CA HIS A 22 16.80 35.95 8.60
C HIS A 22 15.63 35.48 9.48
N GLY A 23 14.60 34.92 8.86
CA GLY A 23 13.45 34.38 9.55
C GLY A 23 12.71 33.38 8.68
N VAL A 24 11.88 32.57 9.32
CA VAL A 24 10.93 31.69 8.64
C VAL A 24 9.59 31.77 9.33
N ARG A 25 8.53 31.80 8.52
CA ARG A 25 7.14 31.69 8.95
C ARG A 25 6.59 30.37 8.45
N VAL A 26 6.00 29.59 9.34
CA VAL A 26 5.42 28.28 9.02
C VAL A 26 3.90 28.40 9.02
N ARG A 27 3.27 27.87 7.97
CA ARG A 27 1.81 27.80 7.82
C ARG A 27 1.37 26.39 7.46
N GLU A 28 0.16 26.03 7.85
CA GLU A 28 -0.47 24.76 7.46
C GLU A 28 -1.00 24.85 6.02
N MET A 29 -0.94 23.73 5.29
CA MET A 29 -1.51 23.59 3.95
C MET A 29 -2.78 22.72 3.96
N PRO A 30 -3.83 23.06 3.17
CA PRO A 30 -3.99 24.29 2.40
C PRO A 30 -4.48 25.47 3.27
N GLY A 31 -4.05 26.69 2.93
CA GLY A 31 -4.76 27.92 3.30
C GLY A 31 -3.88 29.10 3.69
N ASP A 32 -4.53 30.26 3.77
CA ASP A 32 -4.00 31.47 4.41
C ASP A 32 -4.19 31.39 5.93
N SER A 33 -3.69 30.31 6.51
CA SER A 33 -3.76 30.05 7.95
C SER A 33 -2.92 31.08 8.72
N VAL A 34 -3.36 31.38 9.95
CA VAL A 34 -2.52 32.07 10.94
C VAL A 34 -1.21 31.29 11.06
N PRO A 35 -0.05 31.95 11.07
CA PRO A 35 1.23 31.25 11.20
C PRO A 35 1.24 30.33 12.41
N LEU A 36 1.60 29.06 12.19
CA LEU A 36 1.82 28.09 13.25
C LEU A 36 3.07 28.45 14.07
N LEU A 37 4.05 29.05 13.41
CA LEU A 37 5.33 29.43 13.99
C LEU A 37 5.93 30.61 13.20
N VAL A 38 6.60 31.51 13.91
CA VAL A 38 7.54 32.47 13.34
C VAL A 38 8.85 32.30 14.10
N GLU A 39 9.90 31.91 13.41
CA GLU A 39 11.23 31.69 13.97
C GLU A 39 12.22 32.72 13.41
N ARG A 40 12.99 33.34 14.31
CA ARG A 40 13.96 34.42 14.04
C ARG A 40 15.32 34.20 14.68
N ASP A 41 15.47 33.16 15.50
CA ASP A 41 16.79 32.80 16.01
C ASP A 41 17.69 32.40 14.81
N PRO A 42 18.81 33.11 14.57
CA PRO A 42 19.68 32.82 13.43
C PRO A 42 20.24 31.40 13.45
N VAL A 43 20.45 30.82 14.64
CA VAL A 43 20.92 29.42 14.77
C VAL A 43 19.82 28.46 14.33
N ALA A 44 18.59 28.69 14.78
CA ALA A 44 17.42 27.93 14.36
C ALA A 44 17.19 28.00 12.84
N VAL A 45 17.21 29.21 12.26
CA VAL A 45 17.00 29.42 10.83
C VAL A 45 18.10 28.73 10.01
N GLN A 46 19.36 28.85 10.43
CA GLN A 46 20.48 28.15 9.78
C GLN A 46 20.29 26.62 9.82
N ALA A 47 19.89 26.06 10.96
CA ALA A 47 19.64 24.63 11.08
C ALA A 47 18.50 24.15 10.16
N LEU A 48 17.45 24.95 9.96
CA LEU A 48 16.39 24.61 9.01
C LEU A 48 16.91 24.59 7.57
N ARG A 49 17.74 25.58 7.20
CA ARG A 49 18.32 25.65 5.86
C ARG A 49 19.15 24.41 5.55
N GLU A 50 19.99 23.99 6.48
CA GLU A 50 20.78 22.76 6.35
C GLU A 50 19.90 21.51 6.23
N ALA A 51 18.77 21.47 6.93
CA ALA A 51 17.79 20.38 6.84
C ALA A 51 17.00 20.37 5.52
N LEU A 52 17.00 21.47 4.76
CA LEU A 52 16.33 21.59 3.46
C LEU A 52 17.27 21.37 2.27
N HIS A 53 18.48 20.85 2.51
CA HIS A 53 19.43 20.56 1.45
C HIS A 53 18.88 19.52 0.47
N ILE A 54 19.07 19.78 -0.83
CA ILE A 54 18.50 19.01 -1.91
C ILE A 54 19.46 17.89 -2.32
N ALA A 55 18.97 16.66 -2.33
CA ALA A 55 19.71 15.51 -2.86
C ALA A 55 19.53 15.37 -4.37
N ASP A 56 18.32 15.57 -4.89
CA ASP A 56 18.00 15.27 -6.29
C ASP A 56 16.77 16.04 -6.81
N LEU A 57 16.70 16.17 -8.14
CA LEU A 57 15.58 16.73 -8.91
C LEU A 57 15.01 15.66 -9.86
N PRO A 58 14.17 14.75 -9.34
CA PRO A 58 13.86 13.48 -10.01
C PRO A 58 12.79 13.54 -11.11
N GLY A 59 12.26 14.71 -11.49
CA GLY A 59 11.27 14.74 -12.58
C GLY A 59 9.81 14.55 -12.18
N PHE A 60 9.44 14.61 -10.88
CA PHE A 60 8.05 14.35 -10.45
C PHE A 60 7.39 15.53 -9.73
N VAL A 61 6.06 15.56 -9.74
CA VAL A 61 5.24 16.53 -8.99
C VAL A 61 4.24 15.76 -8.15
N CYS A 62 4.24 15.97 -6.83
CA CYS A 62 3.20 15.44 -5.95
C CYS A 62 1.86 16.09 -6.29
N MET A 63 0.80 15.29 -6.40
CA MET A 63 -0.56 15.82 -6.56
C MET A 63 -1.17 16.36 -5.26
N CYS A 64 -0.46 16.21 -4.14
CA CYS A 64 -0.83 16.75 -2.84
C CYS A 64 -0.50 18.24 -2.70
N GLN A 65 -1.14 18.91 -1.75
CA GLN A 65 -0.89 20.33 -1.44
C GLN A 65 0.32 20.54 -0.52
N GLY A 66 0.87 19.47 0.05
CA GLY A 66 1.89 19.52 1.09
C GLY A 66 1.28 19.56 2.50
N SER A 67 2.15 19.49 3.51
CA SER A 67 1.76 19.52 4.93
C SER A 67 1.90 20.93 5.51
N VAL A 68 3.02 21.59 5.24
CA VAL A 68 3.30 22.96 5.68
C VAL A 68 4.01 23.75 4.59
N ALA A 69 3.79 25.06 4.59
CA ALA A 69 4.53 26.05 3.83
C ALA A 69 5.51 26.79 4.73
N LEU A 70 6.74 26.97 4.24
CA LEU A 70 7.84 27.68 4.90
C LEU A 70 8.11 28.96 4.11
N ASP A 71 7.58 30.08 4.58
CA ASP A 71 7.85 31.38 3.98
C ASP A 71 9.13 31.95 4.61
N PHE A 72 10.21 32.00 3.81
CA PHE A 72 11.49 32.55 4.26
C PHE A 72 11.49 34.08 4.11
N LEU A 73 12.03 34.77 5.11
CA LEU A 73 11.98 36.23 5.24
C LEU A 73 13.39 36.83 5.23
N ASP A 74 13.56 37.99 4.62
CA ASP A 74 14.78 38.78 4.72
C ASP A 74 14.86 39.56 6.04
N ALA A 75 15.94 40.33 6.24
CA ALA A 75 16.15 41.13 7.45
C ALA A 75 15.12 42.26 7.63
N ALA A 76 14.37 42.61 6.58
CA ALA A 76 13.32 43.63 6.58
C ALA A 76 11.90 43.01 6.60
N ASP A 77 11.79 41.74 6.97
CA ASP A 77 10.54 40.96 7.06
C ASP A 77 9.81 40.76 5.73
N ARG A 78 10.51 40.97 4.61
CA ARG A 78 9.95 40.72 3.28
C ARG A 78 10.16 39.26 2.92
N GLN A 79 9.15 38.66 2.32
CA GLN A 79 9.23 37.28 1.85
C GLN A 79 10.26 37.16 0.71
N LEU A 80 11.23 36.26 0.89
CA LEU A 80 12.22 35.86 -0.11
C LEU A 80 11.64 34.81 -1.05
N THR A 81 11.03 33.76 -0.47
CA THR A 81 10.37 32.67 -1.21
C THR A 81 9.54 31.80 -0.27
N THR A 82 8.78 30.87 -0.82
CA THR A 82 8.02 29.85 -0.09
C THR A 82 8.48 28.46 -0.51
N VAL A 83 8.77 27.61 0.48
CA VAL A 83 9.08 26.19 0.28
C VAL A 83 8.01 25.35 0.96
N THR A 84 7.33 24.48 0.21
CA THR A 84 6.29 23.60 0.77
C THR A 84 6.86 22.22 1.02
N LEU A 85 6.61 21.64 2.20
CA LEU A 85 7.04 20.27 2.55
C LEU A 85 6.01 19.23 2.14
N HIS A 86 6.45 18.22 1.40
CA HIS A 86 5.64 17.12 0.88
C HIS A 86 6.14 15.78 1.46
N HIS A 87 5.23 15.06 2.12
CA HIS A 87 5.44 13.70 2.66
C HIS A 87 6.69 13.52 3.53
N GLY A 88 7.26 14.60 4.07
CA GLY A 88 8.44 14.55 4.93
C GLY A 88 9.77 14.26 4.24
N TYR A 89 9.81 14.15 2.90
CA TYR A 89 11.05 13.87 2.16
C TYR A 89 11.22 14.67 0.88
N SER A 90 10.21 15.40 0.42
CA SER A 90 10.32 16.26 -0.75
C SER A 90 9.83 17.67 -0.47
N VAL A 91 10.26 18.61 -1.30
CA VAL A 91 9.83 20.02 -1.24
C VAL A 91 9.35 20.51 -2.59
N ARG A 92 8.42 21.45 -2.56
CA ARG A 92 8.04 22.25 -3.72
C ARG A 92 8.54 23.67 -3.57
N TRP A 93 9.16 24.19 -4.61
CA TRP A 93 9.67 25.55 -4.68
C TRP A 93 9.49 26.09 -6.09
N GLU A 94 9.08 27.36 -6.22
CA GLU A 94 8.78 28.01 -7.52
C GLU A 94 10.01 28.14 -8.44
N GLY A 95 11.22 28.03 -7.88
CA GLY A 95 12.46 28.04 -8.65
C GLY A 95 12.71 26.77 -9.46
N TRP A 96 11.93 25.71 -9.23
CA TRP A 96 11.93 24.49 -10.03
C TRP A 96 10.53 24.21 -10.60
N ARG A 97 10.49 23.44 -11.68
CA ARG A 97 9.24 22.97 -12.27
C ARG A 97 8.63 21.79 -11.49
N GLU A 98 9.46 21.07 -10.75
CA GLU A 98 9.17 19.77 -10.15
C GLU A 98 9.49 19.78 -8.65
N ASP A 99 8.98 18.79 -7.93
CA ASP A 99 9.30 18.62 -6.51
C ASP A 99 10.73 18.04 -6.38
N ALA A 100 11.47 18.55 -5.40
CA ALA A 100 12.85 18.16 -5.15
C ALA A 100 12.94 17.22 -3.94
N LEU A 101 13.86 16.25 -3.97
CA LEU A 101 14.11 15.35 -2.85
C LEU A 101 15.08 15.99 -1.85
N LEU A 102 14.73 15.93 -0.57
CA LEU A 102 15.60 16.33 0.51
C LEU A 102 16.65 15.26 0.78
N ALA A 103 17.88 15.67 1.09
CA ALA A 103 18.94 14.76 1.52
C ALA A 103 18.63 14.10 2.87
N ASP A 104 17.97 14.83 3.76
CA ASP A 104 17.46 14.32 5.04
C ASP A 104 16.16 15.04 5.41
N GLY A 105 15.05 14.55 4.86
CA GLY A 105 13.76 15.17 5.11
C GLY A 105 13.31 15.09 6.56
N VAL A 106 13.72 14.05 7.30
CA VAL A 106 13.35 13.86 8.71
C VAL A 106 13.88 15.00 9.57
N ARG A 107 15.10 15.49 9.31
CA ARG A 107 15.66 16.63 10.06
C ARG A 107 14.79 17.88 9.97
N SER A 108 14.13 18.13 8.83
CA SER A 108 13.22 19.28 8.69
C SER A 108 11.96 19.11 9.55
N LEU A 109 11.46 17.88 9.68
CA LEU A 109 10.29 17.55 10.51
C LEU A 109 10.63 17.61 12.00
N GLU A 110 11.81 17.15 12.40
CA GLU A 110 12.30 17.26 13.78
C GLU A 110 12.49 18.72 14.18
N TRP A 111 13.02 19.54 13.27
CA TRP A 111 13.16 20.98 13.48
C TRP A 111 11.81 21.64 13.78
N LEU A 112 10.76 21.26 13.04
CA LEU A 112 9.39 21.74 13.25
C LEU A 112 8.82 21.25 14.58
N ALA A 113 9.02 19.97 14.89
CA ALA A 113 8.47 19.35 16.10
C ALA A 113 9.04 19.95 17.39
N VAL A 114 10.35 20.22 17.43
CA VAL A 114 11.00 20.88 18.58
C VAL A 114 10.43 22.29 18.84
N ARG A 115 9.84 22.92 17.80
CA ARG A 115 9.21 24.26 17.87
C ARG A 115 7.69 24.21 17.98
N GLY A 116 7.13 23.05 18.33
CA GLY A 116 5.70 22.87 18.58
C GLY A 116 4.88 22.44 17.36
N VAL A 117 5.44 22.49 16.14
CA VAL A 117 4.76 22.06 14.90
C VAL A 117 5.01 20.56 14.68
N SER A 118 4.33 19.74 15.47
CA SER A 118 4.63 18.30 15.58
C SER A 118 3.78 17.38 14.68
N ALA A 119 2.71 17.89 14.06
CA ALA A 119 1.83 17.08 13.22
C ALA A 119 2.56 16.42 12.03
N PRO A 120 3.38 17.14 11.24
CA PRO A 120 4.07 16.53 10.09
C PRO A 120 4.98 15.36 10.47
N LEU A 121 5.73 15.45 11.58
CA LEU A 121 6.59 14.36 12.05
C LEU A 121 5.78 13.14 12.53
N ARG A 122 4.63 13.36 13.19
CA ARG A 122 3.76 12.25 13.62
C ARG A 122 3.16 11.52 12.42
N GLU A 123 2.70 12.26 11.42
CA GLU A 123 2.14 11.69 10.19
C GLU A 123 3.19 10.87 9.44
N PHE A 124 4.39 11.44 9.24
CA PHE A 124 5.51 10.74 8.62
C PHE A 124 5.84 9.42 9.32
N ARG A 125 5.99 9.43 10.65
CA ARG A 125 6.27 8.21 11.42
C ARG A 125 5.13 7.19 11.35
N ALA A 126 3.89 7.64 11.34
CA ALA A 126 2.73 6.77 11.20
C ALA A 126 2.66 6.14 9.80
N ASP A 127 3.05 6.87 8.75
CA ASP A 127 3.21 6.35 7.40
C ASP A 127 4.33 5.33 7.30
N GLU A 128 5.50 5.59 7.90
CA GLU A 128 6.59 4.60 7.97
C GLU A 128 6.16 3.31 8.66
N GLN A 129 5.44 3.41 9.78
CA GLN A 129 4.91 2.26 10.48
C GLN A 129 3.90 1.48 9.62
N ARG A 130 2.98 2.18 8.94
CA ARG A 130 2.03 1.56 8.00
C ARG A 130 2.73 0.85 6.86
N ARG A 131 3.77 1.45 6.28
CA ARG A 131 4.58 0.85 5.21
C ARG A 131 5.32 -0.39 5.70
N ALA A 132 6.01 -0.30 6.84
CA ALA A 132 6.73 -1.44 7.42
C ALA A 132 5.79 -2.61 7.74
N GLU A 133 4.59 -2.31 8.26
CA GLU A 133 3.57 -3.32 8.52
C GLU A 133 3.03 -3.92 7.22
N SER A 134 2.74 -3.10 6.21
CA SER A 134 2.33 -3.56 4.88
C SER A 134 3.40 -4.47 4.25
N ASP A 135 4.67 -4.13 4.37
CA ASP A 135 5.79 -4.93 3.85
C ASP A 135 5.99 -6.23 4.63
N ARG A 136 5.70 -6.23 5.93
CA ARG A 136 5.70 -7.45 6.75
C ARG A 136 4.58 -8.39 6.30
N ILE A 137 3.36 -7.87 6.19
CA ILE A 137 2.18 -8.60 5.73
C ILE A 137 2.40 -9.18 4.33
N ALA A 138 2.93 -8.38 3.40
CA ALA A 138 3.19 -8.84 2.04
C ALA A 138 4.22 -9.99 2.00
N ARG A 139 5.23 -9.97 2.88
CA ARG A 139 6.20 -11.07 3.01
C ARG A 139 5.59 -12.34 3.61
N GLU A 140 4.73 -12.19 4.61
CA GLU A 140 3.99 -13.31 5.19
C GLU A 140 3.07 -13.96 4.15
N TRP A 141 2.35 -13.15 3.37
CA TRP A 141 1.54 -13.66 2.26
C TRP A 141 2.39 -14.35 1.17
N ALA A 142 3.54 -13.76 0.82
CA ALA A 142 4.43 -14.31 -0.19
C ALA A 142 5.04 -15.67 0.22
N ALA A 143 5.21 -15.92 1.51
CA ALA A 143 5.71 -17.19 2.02
C ALA A 143 4.74 -18.37 1.78
N GLU A 144 3.45 -18.08 1.56
CA GLU A 144 2.41 -19.07 1.30
C GLU A 144 2.16 -19.29 -0.20
N ILE A 145 2.89 -18.59 -1.08
CA ILE A 145 2.84 -18.84 -2.53
C ILE A 145 3.26 -20.29 -2.79
N PRO A 146 2.50 -21.08 -3.57
CA PRO A 146 2.91 -22.43 -3.96
C PRO A 146 4.32 -22.42 -4.55
N GLU A 147 5.19 -23.35 -4.14
CA GLU A 147 6.63 -23.35 -4.46
C GLU A 147 6.91 -23.16 -5.97
N ALA A 148 6.11 -23.79 -6.83
CA ALA A 148 6.22 -23.67 -8.28
C ALA A 148 6.01 -22.24 -8.82
N LEU A 149 5.25 -21.40 -8.10
CA LEU A 149 4.97 -20.01 -8.45
C LEU A 149 5.86 -19.01 -7.71
N ALA A 150 6.64 -19.43 -6.70
CA ALA A 150 7.50 -18.54 -5.90
C ALA A 150 8.45 -17.64 -6.74
N PRO A 151 9.02 -18.08 -7.88
CA PRO A 151 9.80 -17.19 -8.75
C PRO A 151 9.05 -15.96 -9.28
N HIS A 152 7.72 -15.97 -9.23
CA HIS A 152 6.85 -14.89 -9.72
C HIS A 152 6.34 -13.98 -8.59
N THR A 153 6.89 -14.09 -7.37
CA THR A 153 6.48 -13.27 -6.22
C THR A 153 6.47 -11.78 -6.53
N GLU A 154 7.51 -11.27 -7.19
CA GLU A 154 7.61 -9.84 -7.49
C GLU A 154 6.54 -9.39 -8.50
N LEU A 155 6.23 -10.22 -9.51
CA LEU A 155 5.13 -9.97 -10.44
C LEU A 155 3.80 -9.83 -9.68
N PHE A 156 3.58 -10.68 -8.68
CA PHE A 156 2.37 -10.65 -7.87
C PHE A 156 2.29 -9.39 -7.01
N LEU A 157 3.33 -9.05 -6.28
CA LEU A 157 3.36 -7.87 -5.42
C LEU A 157 3.22 -6.57 -6.21
N GLU A 158 3.73 -6.53 -7.45
CA GLU A 158 3.62 -5.37 -8.34
C GLU A 158 2.17 -5.03 -8.71
N THR A 159 1.25 -5.99 -8.69
CA THR A 159 -0.19 -5.73 -8.93
C THR A 159 -0.75 -4.72 -7.93
N SER A 160 -0.31 -4.78 -6.66
CA SER A 160 -0.75 -3.85 -5.62
C SER A 160 -0.05 -2.50 -5.67
N ARG A 161 1.16 -2.45 -6.24
CA ARG A 161 1.92 -1.20 -6.41
C ARG A 161 1.42 -0.40 -7.61
N THR A 162 1.07 -1.09 -8.69
CA THR A 162 0.64 -0.46 -9.95
C THR A 162 -0.87 -0.31 -10.06
N GLY A 163 -1.63 -1.10 -9.31
CA GLY A 163 -3.08 -1.20 -9.46
C GLY A 163 -3.52 -1.99 -10.69
N HIS A 164 -2.59 -2.64 -11.40
CA HIS A 164 -2.89 -3.46 -12.58
C HIS A 164 -2.91 -4.94 -12.21
N ASP A 165 -3.97 -5.63 -12.60
CA ASP A 165 -4.12 -7.07 -12.40
C ASP A 165 -3.28 -7.87 -13.42
N LEU A 166 -3.15 -9.19 -13.19
CA LEU A 166 -2.53 -10.10 -14.14
C LEU A 166 -3.33 -10.14 -15.45
N THR A 167 -2.61 -10.16 -16.57
CA THR A 167 -3.21 -10.31 -17.89
C THR A 167 -3.60 -11.77 -18.16
N GLU A 168 -4.57 -12.01 -19.04
CA GLU A 168 -4.98 -13.38 -19.42
C GLU A 168 -3.79 -14.27 -19.87
N PRO A 169 -2.83 -13.80 -20.70
CA PRO A 169 -1.66 -14.59 -21.05
C PRO A 169 -0.80 -14.98 -19.85
N GLN A 170 -0.61 -14.06 -18.89
CA GLN A 170 0.14 -14.34 -17.66
C GLN A 170 -0.57 -15.39 -16.80
N ILE A 171 -1.90 -15.29 -16.66
CA ILE A 171 -2.69 -16.30 -15.92
C ILE A 171 -2.54 -17.68 -16.57
N LEU A 172 -2.59 -17.77 -17.91
CA LEU A 172 -2.43 -19.05 -18.62
C LEU A 172 -1.04 -19.66 -18.44
N GLU A 173 0.01 -18.86 -18.55
CA GLU A 173 1.40 -19.30 -18.36
C GLU A 173 1.61 -19.84 -16.94
N LEU A 174 1.21 -19.07 -15.92
CA LEU A 174 1.33 -19.47 -14.52
C LEU A 174 0.48 -20.70 -14.21
N ARG A 175 -0.69 -20.83 -14.85
CA ARG A 175 -1.52 -22.03 -14.72
C ARG A 175 -0.80 -23.26 -15.25
N THR A 176 -0.09 -23.17 -16.38
CA THR A 176 0.68 -24.31 -16.92
C THR A 176 1.73 -24.77 -15.90
N VAL A 177 2.44 -23.84 -15.26
CA VAL A 177 3.42 -24.15 -14.20
C VAL A 177 2.72 -24.85 -13.02
N LEU A 178 1.60 -24.30 -12.56
CA LEU A 178 0.84 -24.85 -11.43
C LEU A 178 0.32 -26.27 -11.72
N LEU A 179 -0.20 -26.52 -12.92
CA LEU A 179 -0.70 -27.84 -13.35
C LEU A 179 0.41 -28.87 -13.45
N ALA A 180 1.60 -28.47 -13.91
CA ALA A 180 2.75 -29.36 -14.01
C ALA A 180 3.26 -29.78 -12.63
N ALA A 181 3.29 -28.84 -11.66
CA ALA A 181 3.74 -29.11 -10.30
C ALA A 181 2.69 -29.85 -9.45
N HIS A 182 1.42 -29.54 -9.64
CA HIS A 182 0.30 -30.10 -8.87
C HIS A 182 -0.78 -30.64 -9.81
N PRO A 183 -0.57 -31.84 -10.40
CA PRO A 183 -1.52 -32.40 -11.37
C PRO A 183 -2.86 -32.81 -10.74
N ASP A 184 -2.84 -33.25 -9.47
CA ASP A 184 -4.06 -33.57 -8.72
C ASP A 184 -4.86 -32.28 -8.42
N PRO A 185 -6.11 -32.15 -8.91
CA PRO A 185 -6.93 -30.98 -8.64
C PRO A 185 -7.22 -30.76 -7.15
N VAL A 186 -7.30 -31.81 -6.34
CA VAL A 186 -7.58 -31.67 -4.91
C VAL A 186 -6.39 -31.06 -4.16
N ASP A 187 -5.18 -31.58 -4.36
CA ASP A 187 -3.94 -31.00 -3.78
C ASP A 187 -3.74 -29.55 -4.24
N ARG A 188 -3.97 -29.28 -5.53
CA ARG A 188 -3.83 -27.93 -6.10
C ARG A 188 -4.81 -26.94 -5.46
N ILE A 189 -6.08 -27.31 -5.31
CA ILE A 189 -7.09 -26.46 -4.66
C ILE A 189 -6.75 -26.23 -3.18
N LEU A 190 -6.29 -27.25 -2.45
CA LEU A 190 -5.88 -27.08 -1.05
C LEU A 190 -4.78 -26.04 -0.90
N ARG A 191 -3.76 -26.07 -1.78
CA ARG A 191 -2.66 -25.10 -1.80
C ARG A 191 -3.12 -23.69 -2.17
N LEU A 192 -3.94 -23.56 -3.21
CA LEU A 192 -4.51 -22.28 -3.62
C LEU A 192 -5.39 -21.68 -2.52
N CYS A 193 -6.20 -22.51 -1.84
CA CYS A 193 -6.96 -22.10 -0.68
C CYS A 193 -6.03 -21.67 0.46
N ALA A 194 -5.02 -22.46 0.84
CA ALA A 194 -4.09 -22.06 1.91
C ALA A 194 -3.43 -20.70 1.61
N TRP A 195 -2.92 -20.53 0.38
CA TRP A 195 -2.36 -19.26 -0.09
C TRP A 195 -3.37 -18.11 -0.03
N PHE A 196 -4.61 -18.33 -0.45
CA PHE A 196 -5.63 -17.29 -0.36
C PHE A 196 -5.99 -16.93 1.09
N GLY A 197 -5.98 -17.93 1.97
CA GLY A 197 -6.22 -17.76 3.41
C GLY A 197 -5.14 -16.95 4.13
N ALA A 198 -3.93 -16.85 3.56
CA ALA A 198 -2.83 -16.05 4.08
C ALA A 198 -3.06 -14.53 3.96
N GLY A 199 -4.00 -14.11 3.12
CA GLY A 199 -4.29 -12.69 2.93
C GLY A 199 -4.90 -12.05 4.19
N THR A 200 -4.61 -10.78 4.39
CA THR A 200 -5.03 -9.99 5.56
C THR A 200 -6.28 -9.12 5.31
N GLY A 201 -6.61 -8.87 4.04
CA GLY A 201 -7.74 -8.03 3.63
C GLY A 201 -9.11 -8.49 4.17
N ALA A 202 -10.07 -7.57 4.20
CA ALA A 202 -11.45 -7.80 4.66
C ALA A 202 -12.31 -8.59 3.64
N TYR A 203 -11.69 -9.54 2.92
CA TYR A 203 -12.28 -10.22 1.76
C TYR A 203 -12.63 -9.27 0.60
N SER A 204 -12.05 -8.07 0.57
CA SER A 204 -12.45 -6.96 -0.31
C SER A 204 -11.26 -6.27 -1.00
N GLY A 205 -10.69 -6.92 -2.04
CA GLY A 205 -10.01 -6.25 -3.16
C GLY A 205 -8.69 -5.50 -2.91
N TYR A 206 -8.23 -5.36 -1.66
CA TYR A 206 -6.93 -4.77 -1.35
C TYR A 206 -6.25 -5.46 -0.16
N PRO A 207 -4.92 -5.70 -0.24
CA PRO A 207 -4.04 -5.44 -1.39
C PRO A 207 -4.34 -6.39 -2.57
N MET A 208 -4.28 -5.85 -3.81
CA MET A 208 -4.74 -6.56 -5.03
C MET A 208 -4.03 -7.90 -5.26
N HIS A 209 -2.79 -8.04 -4.80
CA HIS A 209 -2.05 -9.29 -4.95
C HIS A 209 -2.71 -10.45 -4.20
N GLU A 210 -3.46 -10.17 -3.13
CA GLU A 210 -4.16 -11.20 -2.36
C GLU A 210 -5.26 -11.89 -3.16
N ASP A 211 -5.74 -11.31 -4.27
CA ASP A 211 -6.79 -11.92 -5.11
C ASP A 211 -6.21 -12.85 -6.19
N ILE A 212 -4.89 -12.89 -6.39
CA ILE A 212 -4.25 -13.76 -7.38
C ILE A 212 -4.62 -15.25 -7.25
N PRO A 213 -4.70 -15.85 -6.05
CA PRO A 213 -5.15 -17.24 -5.90
C PRO A 213 -6.55 -17.49 -6.48
N GLN A 214 -7.42 -16.47 -6.44
CA GLN A 214 -8.78 -16.53 -6.97
C GLN A 214 -8.78 -16.79 -8.47
N HIS A 215 -7.89 -16.15 -9.23
CA HIS A 215 -7.77 -16.34 -10.68
C HIS A 215 -7.54 -17.81 -11.04
N PHE A 216 -6.83 -18.56 -10.20
CA PHE A 216 -6.60 -19.99 -10.40
C PHE A 216 -7.76 -20.85 -9.88
N LEU A 217 -8.34 -20.53 -8.71
CA LEU A 217 -9.52 -21.22 -8.18
C LEU A 217 -10.74 -21.10 -9.10
N ASP A 218 -10.86 -19.99 -9.82
CA ASP A 218 -11.93 -19.75 -10.79
C ASP A 218 -11.90 -20.71 -11.99
N LEU A 219 -10.74 -21.35 -12.20
CA LEU A 219 -10.51 -22.27 -13.29
C LEU A 219 -10.69 -23.75 -12.89
N GLU A 220 -10.92 -24.03 -11.61
CA GLU A 220 -11.16 -25.37 -11.06
C GLU A 220 -12.65 -25.72 -11.03
N THR A 221 -12.98 -27.02 -10.95
CA THR A 221 -14.38 -27.45 -10.98
C THR A 221 -15.03 -27.39 -9.59
N PRO A 222 -16.37 -27.17 -9.50
CA PRO A 222 -17.07 -27.23 -8.21
C PRO A 222 -16.97 -28.59 -7.51
N THR A 223 -16.86 -29.68 -8.26
CA THR A 223 -16.74 -31.04 -7.71
C THR A 223 -15.38 -31.22 -7.04
N ASP A 224 -14.30 -30.83 -7.71
CA ASP A 224 -12.95 -30.91 -7.14
C ASP A 224 -12.79 -29.98 -5.95
N PHE A 225 -13.37 -28.78 -6.02
CA PHE A 225 -13.42 -27.86 -4.89
C PHE A 225 -14.10 -28.52 -3.68
N ALA A 226 -15.26 -29.16 -3.88
CA ALA A 226 -15.94 -29.84 -2.79
C ALA A 226 -15.12 -30.99 -2.19
N ALA A 227 -14.45 -31.78 -3.02
CA ALA A 227 -13.55 -32.84 -2.55
C ALA A 227 -12.38 -32.27 -1.72
N ALA A 228 -11.80 -31.14 -2.14
CA ALA A 228 -10.76 -30.46 -1.38
C ALA A 228 -11.26 -29.94 -0.02
N ILE A 229 -12.47 -29.37 0.06
CA ILE A 229 -12.98 -28.85 1.34
C ILE A 229 -13.26 -29.97 2.35
N GLU A 230 -13.60 -31.18 1.91
CA GLU A 230 -13.70 -32.34 2.82
C GLU A 230 -12.36 -32.61 3.51
N LEU A 231 -11.27 -32.59 2.74
CA LEU A 231 -9.92 -32.92 3.21
C LEU A 231 -9.14 -31.74 3.82
N SER A 232 -9.66 -30.52 3.70
CA SER A 232 -8.90 -29.32 4.08
C SER A 232 -8.53 -29.27 5.56
N ASP A 233 -7.36 -28.73 5.85
CA ASP A 233 -6.97 -28.33 7.19
C ASP A 233 -7.49 -26.90 7.51
N THR A 234 -7.06 -26.33 8.63
CA THR A 234 -7.50 -24.98 9.03
C THR A 234 -7.07 -23.89 8.04
N PRO A 235 -5.80 -23.79 7.60
CA PRO A 235 -5.38 -22.82 6.57
C PRO A 235 -6.21 -22.90 5.29
N ALA A 236 -6.33 -24.09 4.69
CA ALA A 236 -7.09 -24.24 3.45
C ALA A 236 -8.59 -23.96 3.66
N THR A 237 -9.16 -24.31 4.81
CA THR A 237 -10.56 -23.96 5.11
C THR A 237 -10.76 -22.45 5.23
N THR A 238 -9.83 -21.74 5.87
CA THR A 238 -9.88 -20.26 6.00
C THR A 238 -9.85 -19.60 4.62
N GLY A 239 -9.00 -20.06 3.71
CA GLY A 239 -8.97 -19.54 2.35
C GLY A 239 -10.16 -19.92 1.50
N ALA A 240 -10.73 -21.12 1.68
CA ALA A 240 -11.99 -21.49 1.05
C ALA A 240 -13.14 -20.59 1.49
N VAL A 241 -13.21 -20.26 2.79
CA VAL A 241 -14.19 -19.29 3.32
C VAL A 241 -13.98 -17.92 2.69
N ARG A 242 -12.73 -17.45 2.63
CA ARG A 242 -12.38 -16.19 1.97
C ARG A 242 -12.83 -16.17 0.52
N TYR A 243 -12.56 -17.23 -0.24
CA TYR A 243 -13.00 -17.38 -1.62
C TYR A 243 -14.53 -17.30 -1.76
N LEU A 244 -15.27 -18.05 -0.95
CA LEU A 244 -16.74 -18.04 -1.01
C LEU A 244 -17.37 -16.69 -0.63
N LEU A 245 -16.66 -15.88 0.16
CA LEU A 245 -17.10 -14.54 0.57
C LEU A 245 -16.68 -13.43 -0.41
N SER A 246 -15.74 -13.71 -1.32
CA SER A 246 -15.28 -12.74 -2.32
C SER A 246 -16.43 -12.26 -3.22
N TRP A 247 -16.35 -10.99 -3.62
CA TRP A 247 -17.35 -10.38 -4.49
C TRP A 247 -17.40 -11.03 -5.87
N ASP A 248 -16.26 -11.37 -6.46
CA ASP A 248 -16.17 -11.96 -7.81
C ASP A 248 -16.72 -13.39 -7.85
N THR A 249 -16.54 -14.14 -6.77
CA THR A 249 -17.01 -15.53 -6.65
C THR A 249 -18.54 -15.64 -6.61
N ARG A 250 -19.27 -14.53 -6.39
CA ARG A 250 -20.74 -14.53 -6.25
C ARG A 250 -21.48 -15.21 -7.40
N LYS A 251 -20.96 -15.13 -8.64
CA LYS A 251 -21.57 -15.77 -9.82
C LYS A 251 -21.43 -17.30 -9.78
N ARG A 252 -20.35 -17.83 -9.20
CA ARG A 252 -20.06 -19.28 -9.08
C ARG A 252 -20.60 -19.86 -7.77
N LEU A 253 -20.83 -19.02 -6.76
CA LEU A 253 -21.18 -19.40 -5.40
C LEU A 253 -22.30 -20.45 -5.28
N PRO A 254 -23.45 -20.34 -5.98
CA PRO A 254 -24.50 -21.36 -5.85
C PRO A 254 -24.02 -22.76 -6.26
N ARG A 255 -23.18 -22.84 -7.31
CA ARG A 255 -22.65 -24.12 -7.79
C ARG A 255 -21.64 -24.71 -6.80
N LEU A 256 -20.75 -23.87 -6.26
CA LEU A 256 -19.76 -24.29 -5.26
C LEU A 256 -20.46 -24.81 -4.00
N LEU A 257 -21.39 -24.04 -3.43
CA LEU A 257 -22.09 -24.42 -2.20
C LEU A 257 -22.98 -25.67 -2.38
N SER A 258 -23.61 -25.82 -3.55
CA SER A 258 -24.41 -27.02 -3.86
C SER A 258 -23.57 -28.29 -3.93
N ALA A 259 -22.32 -28.20 -4.41
CA ALA A 259 -21.40 -29.34 -4.47
C ALA A 259 -20.88 -29.78 -3.09
N LEU A 260 -20.85 -28.87 -2.10
CA LEU A 260 -20.39 -29.20 -0.74
C LEU A 260 -21.34 -30.17 -0.02
N SER A 261 -20.77 -31.15 0.68
CA SER A 261 -21.53 -31.99 1.60
C SER A 261 -22.08 -31.19 2.80
N PRO A 262 -23.08 -31.72 3.53
CA PRO A 262 -23.53 -31.11 4.78
C PRO A 262 -22.41 -30.89 5.80
N THR A 263 -21.41 -31.77 5.84
CA THR A 263 -20.26 -31.67 6.75
C THR A 263 -19.36 -30.50 6.35
N SER A 264 -18.98 -30.41 5.07
CA SER A 264 -18.20 -29.28 4.55
C SER A 264 -18.91 -27.93 4.72
N ARG A 265 -20.23 -27.87 4.50
CA ARG A 265 -21.03 -26.65 4.74
C ARG A 265 -20.92 -26.17 6.19
N ARG A 266 -20.99 -27.09 7.16
CA ARG A 266 -20.79 -26.75 8.58
C ARG A 266 -19.37 -26.29 8.85
N LYS A 267 -18.38 -26.97 8.27
CA LYS A 267 -16.96 -26.66 8.41
C LYS A 267 -16.64 -25.22 7.97
N ILE A 268 -17.12 -24.78 6.80
CA ILE A 268 -16.90 -23.40 6.31
C ILE A 268 -17.62 -22.35 7.18
N ILE A 269 -18.82 -22.65 7.70
CA ILE A 269 -19.56 -21.74 8.60
C ILE A 269 -18.78 -21.52 9.90
N LEU A 270 -18.16 -22.59 10.45
CA LEU A 270 -17.37 -22.52 11.68
C LEU A 270 -16.10 -21.70 11.49
N HIS A 271 -15.48 -21.76 10.31
CA HIS A 271 -14.25 -21.03 9.98
C HIS A 271 -14.50 -19.61 9.46
N ALA A 272 -15.75 -19.14 9.41
CA ALA A 272 -16.04 -17.73 9.17
C ALA A 272 -15.37 -16.85 10.23
N ARG A 273 -14.58 -15.87 9.77
CA ARG A 273 -13.77 -14.96 10.62
C ARG A 273 -14.61 -14.20 11.65
N ASP A 274 -15.82 -13.81 11.28
CA ASP A 274 -16.71 -13.01 12.11
C ASP A 274 -18.17 -13.47 12.02
N ALA A 275 -19.00 -12.90 12.90
CA ALA A 275 -20.41 -13.26 12.99
C ALA A 275 -21.23 -12.82 11.76
N GLU A 276 -20.81 -11.77 11.05
CA GLU A 276 -21.50 -11.30 9.84
C GLU A 276 -21.28 -12.26 8.68
N SER A 277 -20.01 -12.58 8.41
CA SER A 277 -19.57 -13.59 7.44
C SER A 277 -20.26 -14.93 7.69
N ARG A 278 -20.33 -15.35 8.96
CA ARG A 278 -21.05 -16.57 9.36
C ARG A 278 -22.53 -16.53 9.01
N ARG A 279 -23.23 -15.46 9.39
CA ARG A 279 -24.67 -15.28 9.07
C ARG A 279 -24.91 -15.21 7.57
N TRP A 280 -24.00 -14.59 6.82
CA TRP A 280 -24.09 -14.50 5.38
C TRP A 280 -24.01 -15.89 4.73
N LEU A 281 -23.02 -16.71 5.10
CA LEU A 281 -22.88 -18.08 4.60
C LEU A 281 -24.09 -18.95 4.97
N GLN A 282 -24.56 -18.86 6.23
CA GLN A 282 -25.75 -19.59 6.70
C GLN A 282 -26.98 -19.28 5.84
N ARG A 283 -27.25 -18.00 5.55
CA ARG A 283 -28.38 -17.59 4.70
C ARG A 283 -28.25 -18.11 3.28
N ARG A 284 -27.04 -18.07 2.70
CA ARG A 284 -26.81 -18.57 1.34
C ARG A 284 -26.99 -20.08 1.24
N ILE A 285 -26.51 -20.83 2.23
CA ILE A 285 -26.66 -22.29 2.27
C ILE A 285 -28.12 -22.70 2.49
N ALA A 286 -28.85 -22.01 3.37
CA ALA A 286 -30.27 -22.29 3.62
C ALA A 286 -31.13 -22.05 2.36
N GLY A 287 -30.80 -21.05 1.54
CA GLY A 287 -31.50 -20.76 0.28
C GLY A 287 -31.24 -21.75 -0.86
N LEU A 288 -30.42 -22.79 -0.66
CA LEU A 288 -30.19 -23.87 -1.64
C LEU A 288 -31.09 -25.09 -1.41
N GLN A 289 -31.80 -25.13 -0.26
CA GLN A 289 -32.74 -26.20 0.12
C GLN A 289 -34.14 -25.86 -0.38
#